data_AF-A0A8T2Q9W9-F1
#
_entry.id   AF-A0A8T2Q9W9-F1
#
_cell.length_a   1.000
_cell.length_b   1.000
_cell.length_c   1.000
_cell.angle_alpha   90.00
_cell.angle_beta   90.00
_cell.angle_gamma   90.00
#
_symmetry.space_group_name_H-M   'P 1'
#
loop_
_entity.id
_entity.type
_entity.pdbx_description
1 polymer ?
#
loop_
_entity_poly.entity_id
_entity_poly.type
_entity_poly.pdbx_seq_one_letter_code
_entity_poly.pdbx_strand_id
1 'polypeptide(L)'
;MSTAVELLDQGHEVDIYDSRSFIGGKVGSFLDKHGNHIEMGLHVFFGCYNNLFRLMTKVGADNNLLIKEHIHTFVNKGGDIGELDFRFFTGAPLHGIKAFLTTNQLSVVDKAFNAVALAVSPVVRALIDPDGAMRDIRDLDKVSFSDWFMSHGGTRMSIKRMWDPVAYALGFIDCDNISARCMLTIFALFAIKTDASLLRMLNGSPDLRLNGPIRKYITDKGGRFHLKWGCREVLHSCTEDGEPYVTGLLMSKASEKKIINADVYVAACDVPGIKRLIPKEWRNFEIFDNIYKLVGVPVITVQLRYNGWVTELRDIEKSRQLQQAVGMDNLLYTADADFSCFADLALTSPEDYYKPGEGSLLQVVLTPGDPYMPLPNEEIVRKVKQQVIDLFPSAEGLEVTWSSVVKLGQSLYREAPGLDPFRPDQRTPISNFFLAGSYTKQDYIDSMEGATLSGRQAAAYICESGHLLGDLKSRLQHLNTQNEVPEVQTLSVA
;
A
#
# COMPACT_ATOMS: atom_id res chain seq x y z
N MET A 1 -7.28 -3.64 10.01
CA MET A 1 -6.59 -4.57 10.93
C MET A 1 -5.74 -3.85 11.98
N SER A 2 -4.87 -2.90 11.60
CA SER A 2 -4.12 -2.06 12.57
C SER A 2 -5.02 -1.45 13.66
N THR A 3 -6.14 -0.80 13.27
CA THR A 3 -7.13 -0.26 14.23
C THR A 3 -7.65 -1.30 15.21
N ALA A 4 -7.95 -2.52 14.73
CA ALA A 4 -8.49 -3.58 15.58
C ALA A 4 -7.47 -4.03 16.63
N VAL A 5 -6.18 -4.15 16.26
CA VAL A 5 -5.11 -4.50 17.20
C VAL A 5 -5.01 -3.46 18.32
N GLU A 6 -5.00 -2.17 17.97
CA GLU A 6 -4.88 -1.10 18.97
C GLU A 6 -6.12 -0.98 19.88
N LEU A 7 -7.33 -1.25 19.35
CA LEU A 7 -8.56 -1.25 20.15
C LEU A 7 -8.67 -2.46 21.08
N LEU A 8 -8.31 -3.65 20.60
CA LEU A 8 -8.32 -4.88 21.41
C LEU A 8 -7.30 -4.83 22.55
N ASP A 9 -6.14 -4.21 22.33
CA ASP A 9 -5.15 -4.01 23.39
C ASP A 9 -5.64 -3.07 24.49
N GLN A 10 -6.62 -2.21 24.20
CA GLN A 10 -7.28 -1.33 25.16
C GLN A 10 -8.54 -1.95 25.77
N GLY A 11 -8.83 -3.22 25.46
CA GLY A 11 -9.96 -3.96 26.04
C GLY A 11 -11.30 -3.73 25.36
N HIS A 12 -11.33 -3.13 24.18
CA HIS A 12 -12.56 -3.00 23.40
C HIS A 12 -12.91 -4.29 22.66
N GLU A 13 -14.19 -4.53 22.41
CA GLU A 13 -14.63 -5.57 21.49
C GLU A 13 -14.59 -5.09 20.05
N VAL A 14 -14.13 -5.96 19.13
CA VAL A 14 -13.98 -5.60 17.72
C VAL A 14 -14.53 -6.70 16.80
N ASP A 15 -15.51 -6.33 15.98
CA ASP A 15 -15.97 -7.11 14.83
C ASP A 15 -15.46 -6.50 13.53
N ILE A 16 -14.75 -7.30 12.73
CA ILE A 16 -14.18 -6.90 11.44
C ILE A 16 -14.99 -7.56 10.32
N TYR A 17 -15.57 -6.74 9.45
CA TYR A 17 -16.33 -7.20 8.30
C TYR A 17 -15.54 -6.95 7.01
N ASP A 18 -15.47 -7.97 6.15
CA ASP A 18 -14.89 -7.83 4.80
C ASP A 18 -15.81 -8.50 3.76
N SER A 19 -15.98 -7.81 2.64
CA SER A 19 -16.77 -8.32 1.50
C SER A 19 -16.12 -9.50 0.79
N ARG A 20 -14.79 -9.65 0.89
CA ARG A 20 -14.02 -10.71 0.26
C ARG A 20 -13.95 -11.96 1.15
N SER A 21 -13.50 -13.07 0.57
CA SER A 21 -13.28 -14.33 1.28
C SER A 21 -11.92 -14.43 1.95
N PHE A 22 -11.06 -13.43 1.78
CA PHE A 22 -9.70 -13.35 2.29
C PHE A 22 -9.48 -11.96 2.90
N ILE A 23 -8.40 -11.81 3.67
CA ILE A 23 -8.04 -10.58 4.37
C ILE A 23 -6.82 -9.89 3.72
N GLY A 24 -6.51 -8.67 4.17
CA GLY A 24 -5.31 -7.93 3.74
C GLY A 24 -5.54 -6.94 2.60
N GLY A 25 -6.70 -6.97 1.93
CA GLY A 25 -7.05 -5.99 0.91
C GLY A 25 -6.03 -5.96 -0.23
N LYS A 26 -5.36 -4.82 -0.43
CA LYS A 26 -4.30 -4.64 -1.46
C LYS A 26 -2.99 -5.37 -1.13
N VAL A 27 -2.80 -5.77 0.13
CA VAL A 27 -1.68 -6.61 0.60
C VAL A 27 -2.17 -8.05 0.86
N GLY A 28 -3.28 -8.43 0.23
CA GLY A 28 -3.81 -9.78 0.31
C GLY A 28 -3.12 -10.72 -0.68
N SER A 29 -3.18 -12.01 -0.37
CA SER A 29 -2.88 -13.09 -1.31
C SER A 29 -3.84 -14.25 -1.06
N PHE A 30 -4.02 -15.15 -2.02
CA PHE A 30 -4.81 -16.36 -1.82
C PHE A 30 -4.29 -17.51 -2.68
N LEU A 31 -4.63 -18.74 -2.29
CA LEU A 31 -4.28 -19.93 -3.06
C LEU A 31 -5.27 -20.16 -4.22
N ASP A 32 -4.73 -20.45 -5.40
CA ASP A 32 -5.51 -21.02 -6.50
C ASP A 32 -5.81 -22.52 -6.28
N LYS A 33 -6.59 -23.11 -7.20
CA LYS A 33 -6.94 -24.54 -7.16
C LYS A 33 -5.74 -25.50 -7.32
N HIS A 34 -4.58 -25.00 -7.71
CA HIS A 34 -3.34 -25.74 -7.92
C HIS A 34 -2.32 -25.48 -6.80
N GLY A 35 -2.71 -24.75 -5.75
CA GLY A 35 -1.83 -24.43 -4.62
C GLY A 35 -0.81 -23.33 -4.93
N ASN A 36 -1.01 -22.50 -5.95
CA ASN A 36 -0.19 -21.31 -6.19
C ASN A 36 -0.75 -20.10 -5.45
N HIS A 37 0.12 -19.38 -4.76
CA HIS A 37 -0.22 -18.11 -4.12
C HIS A 37 -0.32 -17.00 -5.17
N ILE A 38 -1.51 -16.42 -5.31
CA ILE A 38 -1.79 -15.25 -6.13
C ILE A 38 -1.78 -14.01 -5.23
N GLU A 39 -0.84 -13.09 -5.47
CA GLU A 39 -0.76 -11.82 -4.75
C GLU A 39 -1.54 -10.70 -5.45
N MET A 40 -2.07 -9.76 -4.66
CA MET A 40 -2.72 -8.56 -5.21
C MET A 40 -1.70 -7.56 -5.79
N GLY A 41 -0.44 -7.61 -5.37
CA GLY A 41 0.63 -6.69 -5.75
C GLY A 41 1.98 -7.19 -5.26
N LEU A 42 3.07 -6.60 -5.76
CA LEU A 42 4.40 -6.82 -5.22
C LEU A 42 4.66 -5.85 -4.06
N HIS A 43 4.94 -6.39 -2.88
CA HIS A 43 5.12 -5.59 -1.66
C HIS A 43 6.55 -5.66 -1.17
N VAL A 44 7.12 -4.48 -0.90
CA VAL A 44 8.47 -4.29 -0.37
C VAL A 44 8.38 -3.47 0.90
N PHE A 45 9.26 -3.78 1.86
CA PHE A 45 9.25 -3.21 3.19
C PHE A 45 10.52 -2.37 3.40
N PHE A 46 10.35 -1.05 3.43
CA PHE A 46 11.45 -0.11 3.66
C PHE A 46 11.78 0.02 5.14
N GLY A 47 13.04 0.34 5.48
CA GLY A 47 13.46 0.52 6.87
C GLY A 47 12.78 1.68 7.60
N CYS A 48 12.22 2.65 6.85
CA CYS A 48 11.46 3.75 7.43
C CYS A 48 10.02 3.40 7.85
N TYR A 49 9.57 2.15 7.68
CA TYR A 49 8.22 1.69 8.03
C TYR A 49 8.06 1.39 9.53
N ASN A 50 8.21 2.42 10.36
CA ASN A 50 8.25 2.28 11.82
C ASN A 50 6.95 1.71 12.40
N ASN A 51 5.78 2.14 11.92
CA ASN A 51 4.49 1.70 12.46
C ASN A 51 4.16 0.27 12.04
N LEU A 52 4.45 -0.10 10.79
CA LEU A 52 4.28 -1.46 10.30
C LEU A 52 5.22 -2.42 11.02
N PHE A 53 6.50 -2.08 11.19
CA PHE A 53 7.44 -2.94 11.92
C PHE A 53 7.05 -3.08 13.40
N ARG A 54 6.60 -1.99 14.05
CA ARG A 54 6.03 -2.07 15.41
C ARG A 54 4.86 -3.06 15.46
N LEU A 55 3.95 -3.00 14.48
CA LEU A 55 2.82 -3.93 14.40
C LEU A 55 3.30 -5.37 14.17
N MET A 56 4.24 -5.59 13.24
CA MET A 56 4.79 -6.91 12.94
C MET A 56 5.47 -7.53 14.17
N THR A 57 6.32 -6.78 14.88
CA THR A 57 6.92 -7.23 16.14
C THR A 57 5.85 -7.56 17.19
N LYS A 58 4.82 -6.72 17.34
CA LYS A 58 3.71 -6.96 18.29
C LYS A 58 2.99 -8.29 18.03
N VAL A 59 2.80 -8.65 16.77
CA VAL A 59 2.09 -9.88 16.38
C VAL A 59 3.03 -11.07 16.12
N GLY A 60 4.33 -10.92 16.36
CA GLY A 60 5.34 -11.97 16.15
C GLY A 60 5.62 -12.31 14.68
N ALA A 61 5.49 -11.33 13.77
CA ALA A 61 5.73 -11.47 12.33
C ALA A 61 7.04 -10.83 11.86
N ASP A 62 7.83 -10.23 12.74
CA ASP A 62 9.08 -9.54 12.42
C ASP A 62 10.14 -10.45 11.79
N ASN A 63 10.22 -11.71 12.22
CA ASN A 63 11.12 -12.71 11.66
C ASN A 63 10.74 -13.17 10.23
N ASN A 64 9.60 -12.72 9.70
CA ASN A 64 9.19 -13.03 8.33
C ASN A 64 9.79 -12.09 7.29
N LEU A 65 10.57 -11.09 7.69
CA LEU A 65 11.23 -10.17 6.75
C LEU A 65 12.65 -10.61 6.43
N LEU A 66 12.92 -10.84 5.14
CA LEU A 66 14.25 -11.10 4.61
C LEU A 66 14.90 -9.80 4.20
N ILE A 67 16.02 -9.47 4.83
CA ILE A 67 16.86 -8.32 4.48
C ILE A 67 17.55 -8.63 3.16
N LYS A 68 17.46 -7.69 2.20
CA LYS A 68 18.15 -7.78 0.91
C LYS A 68 19.40 -6.90 0.91
N GLU A 69 20.23 -7.07 -0.12
CA GLU A 69 21.38 -6.18 -0.27
C GLU A 69 20.94 -4.73 -0.38
N HIS A 70 21.72 -3.81 0.19
CA HIS A 70 21.42 -2.39 0.16
C HIS A 70 21.78 -1.75 -1.19
N ILE A 71 21.19 -2.28 -2.25
CA ILE A 71 21.41 -1.89 -3.64
C ILE A 71 20.03 -1.79 -4.29
N HIS A 72 19.76 -0.68 -4.96
CA HIS A 72 18.61 -0.60 -5.87
C HIS A 72 19.10 -0.92 -7.28
N THR A 73 18.60 -2.02 -7.83
CA THR A 73 19.12 -2.62 -9.06
C THR A 73 18.17 -2.39 -10.23
N PHE A 74 18.68 -1.80 -11.31
CA PHE A 74 17.99 -1.53 -12.55
C PHE A 74 18.43 -2.55 -13.60
N VAL A 75 17.49 -3.34 -14.12
CA VAL A 75 17.74 -4.25 -15.23
C VAL A 75 17.37 -3.54 -16.52
N ASN A 76 18.36 -3.31 -17.36
CA ASN A 76 18.23 -2.65 -18.65
C ASN A 76 18.19 -3.69 -19.76
N LYS A 77 17.68 -3.29 -20.94
CA LYS A 77 17.56 -4.19 -22.09
C LYS A 77 18.90 -4.87 -22.42
N GLY A 78 18.86 -6.19 -22.65
CA GLY A 78 20.03 -7.00 -22.99
C GLY A 78 20.83 -7.52 -21.79
N GLY A 79 20.27 -7.49 -20.57
CA GLY A 79 20.93 -7.99 -19.37
C GLY A 79 22.07 -7.07 -18.88
N ASP A 80 21.95 -5.78 -19.15
CA ASP A 80 22.81 -4.75 -18.56
C ASP A 80 22.24 -4.28 -17.21
N ILE A 81 23.11 -4.00 -16.25
CA ILE A 81 22.73 -3.73 -14.86
C ILE A 81 23.18 -2.34 -14.46
N GLY A 82 22.21 -1.49 -14.09
CA GLY A 82 22.42 -0.23 -13.40
C GLY A 82 22.21 -0.37 -11.90
N GLU A 83 22.96 0.34 -11.07
CA GLU A 83 22.86 0.22 -9.61
C GLU A 83 22.92 1.57 -8.90
N LEU A 84 22.16 1.68 -7.81
CA LEU A 84 22.42 2.62 -6.72
C LEU A 84 22.87 1.78 -5.51
N ASP A 85 24.17 1.65 -5.32
CA ASP A 85 24.77 0.85 -4.26
C ASP A 85 24.99 1.70 -2.99
N PHE A 86 24.13 1.50 -2.00
CA PHE A 86 24.18 2.16 -0.69
C PHE A 86 25.05 1.42 0.32
N ARG A 87 25.69 0.30 -0.04
CA ARG A 87 26.66 -0.35 0.85
C ARG A 87 27.89 0.54 0.95
N PHE A 88 28.17 0.95 2.19
CA PHE A 88 29.29 1.82 2.49
C PHE A 88 29.69 1.68 3.97
N PHE A 89 30.95 1.97 4.30
CA PHE A 89 31.46 1.82 5.67
C PHE A 89 30.89 2.88 6.64
N THR A 90 30.37 4.00 6.12
CA THR A 90 29.60 4.99 6.89
C THR A 90 28.13 4.98 6.47
N GLY A 91 27.24 5.39 7.37
CA GLY A 91 25.80 5.42 7.13
C GLY A 91 25.26 6.67 6.42
N ALA A 92 23.98 6.97 6.66
CA ALA A 92 23.33 8.17 6.18
C ALA A 92 24.02 9.46 6.69
N PRO A 93 24.15 10.51 5.86
CA PRO A 93 23.75 10.61 4.45
C PRO A 93 24.84 10.15 3.45
N LEU A 94 26.06 9.85 3.91
CA LEU A 94 27.24 9.63 3.07
C LEU A 94 27.09 8.45 2.10
N HIS A 95 26.48 7.34 2.55
CA HIS A 95 26.21 6.19 1.68
C HIS A 95 25.29 6.51 0.48
N GLY A 96 24.33 7.43 0.64
CA GLY A 96 23.43 7.86 -0.42
C GLY A 96 24.14 8.77 -1.40
N ILE A 97 24.96 9.71 -0.91
CA ILE A 97 25.84 10.53 -1.75
C ILE A 97 26.74 9.62 -2.60
N LYS A 98 27.38 8.61 -1.99
CA LYS A 98 28.16 7.61 -2.72
C LYS A 98 27.31 6.93 -3.80
N ALA A 99 26.14 6.40 -3.45
CA ALA A 99 25.28 5.69 -4.38
C ALA A 99 24.94 6.53 -5.63
N PHE A 100 24.54 7.79 -5.45
CA PHE A 100 24.19 8.69 -6.55
C PHE A 100 25.40 9.17 -7.37
N LEU A 101 26.57 9.31 -6.77
CA LEU A 101 27.79 9.70 -7.50
C LEU A 101 28.38 8.53 -8.29
N THR A 102 28.29 7.30 -7.78
CA THR A 102 28.89 6.12 -8.40
C THR A 102 27.94 5.33 -9.30
N THR A 103 26.66 5.67 -9.35
CA THR A 103 25.68 4.94 -10.17
C THR A 103 26.11 4.84 -11.62
N ASN A 104 25.97 3.68 -12.24
CA ASN A 104 26.16 3.45 -13.67
C ASN A 104 24.84 3.53 -14.46
N GLN A 105 23.69 3.76 -13.81
CA GLN A 105 22.39 3.88 -14.47
C GLN A 105 22.25 5.17 -15.29
N LEU A 106 23.05 6.18 -14.97
CA LEU A 106 23.05 7.48 -15.63
C LEU A 106 24.37 7.75 -16.36
N SER A 107 24.30 8.58 -17.41
CA SER A 107 25.50 9.13 -18.05
C SER A 107 26.24 10.08 -17.08
N VAL A 108 27.52 10.36 -17.35
CA VAL A 108 28.32 11.28 -16.51
C VAL A 108 27.68 12.68 -16.43
N VAL A 109 27.12 13.16 -17.54
CA VAL A 109 26.45 14.46 -17.61
C VAL A 109 25.17 14.45 -16.78
N ASP A 110 24.35 13.41 -16.94
CA ASP A 110 23.09 13.27 -16.20
C ASP A 110 23.32 13.13 -14.69
N LYS A 111 24.39 12.43 -14.27
CA LYS A 111 24.80 12.36 -12.86
C LYS A 111 25.12 13.73 -12.27
N ALA A 112 25.85 14.58 -13.00
CA ALA A 112 26.23 15.90 -12.52
C ALA A 112 24.99 16.78 -12.29
N PHE A 113 24.07 16.81 -13.26
CA PHE A 113 22.81 17.55 -13.14
C PHE A 113 21.87 16.98 -12.07
N ASN A 114 21.82 15.64 -11.95
CA ASN A 114 21.08 14.98 -10.87
C ASN A 114 21.63 15.39 -9.48
N ALA A 115 22.95 15.42 -9.32
CA ALA A 115 23.60 15.85 -8.09
C ALA A 115 23.28 17.31 -7.75
N VAL A 116 23.26 18.22 -8.74
CA VAL A 116 22.86 19.62 -8.55
C VAL A 116 21.43 19.70 -8.03
N ALA A 117 20.48 19.04 -8.69
CA ALA A 117 19.07 19.06 -8.30
C ALA A 117 18.84 18.50 -6.88
N LEU A 118 19.55 17.42 -6.51
CA LEU A 118 19.47 16.85 -5.16
C LEU A 118 20.14 17.73 -4.10
N ALA A 119 21.24 18.42 -4.44
CA ALA A 119 21.97 19.28 -3.51
C ALA A 119 21.18 20.53 -3.09
N VAL A 120 20.26 21.00 -3.93
CA VAL A 120 19.36 22.13 -3.64
C VAL A 120 18.00 21.69 -3.09
N SER A 121 17.83 20.39 -2.84
CA SER A 121 16.57 19.82 -2.37
C SER A 121 16.30 20.14 -0.90
N PRO A 122 15.02 20.31 -0.49
CA PRO A 122 14.63 20.31 0.92
C PRO A 122 15.11 19.08 1.71
N VAL A 123 15.43 17.98 1.02
CA VAL A 123 16.04 16.78 1.63
C VAL A 123 17.37 17.09 2.32
N VAL A 124 18.15 18.05 1.81
CA VAL A 124 19.40 18.48 2.46
C VAL A 124 19.11 19.21 3.77
N ARG A 125 18.06 20.04 3.80
CA ARG A 125 17.59 20.70 5.04
C ARG A 125 17.16 19.67 6.08
N ALA A 126 16.60 18.53 5.66
CA ALA A 126 16.13 17.48 6.57
C ALA A 126 17.25 16.88 7.46
N LEU A 127 18.53 17.08 7.09
CA LEU A 127 19.68 16.65 7.89
C LEU A 127 19.92 17.53 9.13
N ILE A 128 19.38 18.75 9.16
CA ILE A 128 19.61 19.75 10.22
C ILE A 128 18.28 20.20 10.85
N ASP A 129 17.24 20.39 10.03
CA ASP A 129 15.90 20.84 10.42
C ASP A 129 14.84 19.97 9.72
N PRO A 130 14.58 18.74 10.23
CA PRO A 130 13.59 17.82 9.66
C PRO A 130 12.18 18.44 9.55
N ASP A 131 11.74 19.19 10.57
CA ASP A 131 10.41 19.78 10.59
C ASP A 131 10.27 20.93 9.58
N GLY A 132 11.31 21.77 9.44
CA GLY A 132 11.40 22.76 8.39
C GLY A 132 11.41 22.16 6.99
N ALA A 133 12.20 21.10 6.79
CA ALA A 133 12.21 20.39 5.51
C ALA A 133 10.84 19.81 5.15
N MET A 134 10.13 19.20 6.11
CA MET A 134 8.79 18.68 5.88
C MET A 134 7.75 19.77 5.58
N ARG A 135 7.91 20.98 6.13
CA ARG A 135 7.09 22.14 5.74
C ARG A 135 7.34 22.53 4.29
N ASP A 136 8.60 22.72 3.90
CA ASP A 136 8.97 23.07 2.53
C ASP A 136 8.50 21.99 1.54
N ILE A 137 8.62 20.71 1.90
CA ILE A 137 8.17 19.58 1.07
C ILE A 137 6.64 19.60 0.90
N ARG A 138 5.87 19.92 1.94
CA ARG A 138 4.40 20.02 1.86
C ARG A 138 3.95 21.16 0.95
N ASP A 139 4.69 22.27 0.90
CA ASP A 139 4.38 23.40 0.01
C ASP A 139 4.60 23.06 -1.47
N LEU A 140 5.37 22.02 -1.78
CA LEU A 140 5.59 21.51 -3.13
C LEU A 140 4.48 20.59 -3.64
N ASP A 141 3.38 20.41 -2.90
CA ASP A 141 2.29 19.50 -3.31
C ASP A 141 1.71 19.87 -4.67
N LYS A 142 1.70 21.16 -5.04
CA LYS A 142 1.09 21.69 -6.28
C LYS A 142 1.98 21.58 -7.52
N VAL A 143 3.19 21.04 -7.39
CA VAL A 143 4.16 20.93 -8.48
C VAL A 143 4.43 19.45 -8.76
N SER A 144 4.55 19.06 -10.02
CA SER A 144 4.98 17.70 -10.37
C SER A 144 6.44 17.46 -9.97
N PHE A 145 6.82 16.22 -9.73
CA PHE A 145 8.23 15.93 -9.45
C PHE A 145 9.13 16.31 -10.63
N SER A 146 8.68 16.09 -11.87
CA SER A 146 9.40 16.52 -13.07
C SER A 146 9.61 18.03 -13.13
N ASP A 147 8.56 18.83 -12.92
CA ASP A 147 8.67 20.30 -12.97
C ASP A 147 9.62 20.82 -11.88
N TRP A 148 9.50 20.25 -10.68
CA TRP A 148 10.41 20.56 -9.59
C TRP A 148 11.86 20.16 -9.95
N PHE A 149 12.09 18.92 -10.37
CA PHE A 149 13.43 18.42 -10.64
C PHE A 149 14.13 19.16 -11.78
N MET A 150 13.41 19.42 -12.88
CA MET A 150 13.94 20.15 -14.04
C MET A 150 14.22 21.63 -13.73
N SER A 151 13.39 22.28 -12.90
CA SER A 151 13.62 23.68 -12.49
C SER A 151 14.85 23.85 -11.59
N HIS A 152 15.36 22.75 -11.00
CA HIS A 152 16.58 22.72 -10.20
C HIS A 152 17.79 22.16 -10.96
N GLY A 153 17.71 22.13 -12.29
CA GLY A 153 18.81 21.72 -13.17
C GLY A 153 18.86 20.23 -13.46
N GLY A 154 17.89 19.43 -13.02
CA GLY A 154 17.76 18.03 -13.40
C GLY A 154 17.56 17.84 -14.91
N THR A 155 17.80 16.62 -15.41
CA THR A 155 17.61 16.28 -16.83
C THR A 155 16.44 15.32 -17.04
N ARG A 156 15.83 15.38 -18.23
CA ARG A 156 14.78 14.44 -18.62
C ARG A 156 15.27 13.00 -18.69
N MET A 157 16.56 12.80 -18.99
CA MET A 157 17.14 11.46 -19.01
C MET A 157 17.28 10.88 -17.61
N SER A 158 17.65 11.69 -16.61
CA SER A 158 17.63 11.28 -15.19
C SER A 158 16.22 10.90 -14.74
N ILE A 159 15.21 11.67 -15.16
CA ILE A 159 13.80 11.32 -14.93
C ILE A 159 13.49 9.95 -15.53
N LYS A 160 13.69 9.79 -16.85
CA LYS A 160 13.33 8.56 -17.57
C LYS A 160 14.06 7.31 -17.07
N ARG A 161 15.37 7.40 -16.82
CA ARG A 161 16.22 6.23 -16.52
C ARG A 161 16.23 5.82 -15.06
N MET A 162 15.89 6.74 -14.14
CA MET A 162 16.03 6.51 -12.71
C MET A 162 14.77 6.91 -11.94
N TRP A 163 14.27 8.14 -12.12
CA TRP A 163 13.18 8.62 -11.27
C TRP A 163 11.79 8.09 -11.66
N ASP A 164 11.50 7.89 -12.94
CA ASP A 164 10.23 7.29 -13.40
C ASP A 164 10.07 5.86 -12.87
N PRO A 165 11.07 4.95 -12.98
CA PRO A 165 10.98 3.62 -12.33
C PRO A 165 10.71 3.69 -10.82
N VAL A 166 11.30 4.66 -10.12
CA VAL A 166 11.08 4.88 -8.67
C VAL A 166 9.69 5.43 -8.39
N ALA A 167 9.22 6.43 -9.16
CA ALA A 167 7.90 7.02 -9.02
C ALA A 167 6.80 5.99 -9.29
N TYR A 168 6.98 5.16 -10.32
CA TYR A 168 6.10 4.04 -10.58
C TYR A 168 6.10 3.04 -9.42
N ALA A 169 7.25 2.68 -8.84
CA ALA A 169 7.29 1.77 -7.69
C ALA A 169 6.61 2.32 -6.43
N LEU A 170 6.57 3.65 -6.26
CA LEU A 170 5.98 4.31 -5.09
C LEU A 170 4.48 4.63 -5.25
N GLY A 171 4.08 5.16 -6.40
CA GLY A 171 2.73 5.71 -6.63
C GLY A 171 2.05 5.24 -7.92
N PHE A 172 2.66 4.32 -8.67
CA PHE A 172 2.15 3.77 -9.93
C PHE A 172 1.93 4.79 -11.07
N ILE A 173 2.51 6.00 -10.94
CA ILE A 173 2.47 7.08 -11.93
C ILE A 173 3.87 7.66 -12.12
N ASP A 174 4.13 8.26 -13.28
CA ASP A 174 5.43 8.84 -13.64
C ASP A 174 5.73 10.15 -12.91
N CYS A 175 6.94 10.68 -13.09
CA CYS A 175 7.36 11.93 -12.50
C CYS A 175 6.61 13.17 -12.99
N ASP A 176 6.00 13.12 -14.18
CA ASP A 176 5.18 14.23 -14.71
C ASP A 176 3.84 14.34 -14.01
N ASN A 177 3.34 13.21 -13.52
CA ASN A 177 2.02 13.11 -12.92
C ASN A 177 2.05 12.97 -11.40
N ILE A 178 3.17 12.60 -10.78
CA ILE A 178 3.30 12.53 -9.32
C ILE A 178 3.67 13.90 -8.73
N SER A 179 3.10 14.23 -7.58
CA SER A 179 3.49 15.41 -6.82
C SER A 179 4.94 15.33 -6.33
N ALA A 180 5.66 16.46 -6.41
CA ALA A 180 7.01 16.58 -5.86
C ALA A 180 7.04 16.30 -4.36
N ARG A 181 5.98 16.68 -3.62
CA ARG A 181 5.83 16.38 -2.19
C ARG A 181 6.01 14.90 -1.92
N CYS A 182 5.33 14.03 -2.66
CA CYS A 182 5.29 12.58 -2.43
C CYS A 182 6.69 11.96 -2.55
N MET A 183 7.38 12.27 -3.65
CA MET A 183 8.75 11.78 -3.89
C MET A 183 9.74 12.32 -2.84
N LEU A 184 9.70 13.63 -2.58
CA LEU A 184 10.62 14.28 -1.65
C LEU A 184 10.41 13.86 -0.20
N THR A 185 9.18 13.55 0.22
CA THR A 185 8.93 12.99 1.56
C THR A 185 9.66 11.65 1.73
N ILE A 186 9.58 10.75 0.76
CA ILE A 186 10.28 9.45 0.83
C ILE A 186 11.80 9.64 0.84
N PHE A 187 12.35 10.54 0.02
CA PHE A 187 13.78 10.82 0.01
C PHE A 187 14.27 11.51 1.29
N ALA A 188 13.46 12.37 1.90
CA ALA A 188 13.77 12.94 3.21
C ALA A 188 13.88 11.82 4.27
N LEU A 189 12.95 10.85 4.26
CA LEU A 189 13.02 9.69 5.15
C LEU A 189 14.27 8.83 4.89
N PHE A 190 14.66 8.65 3.63
CA PHE A 190 15.88 7.91 3.26
C PHE A 190 17.17 8.63 3.66
N ALA A 191 17.19 9.96 3.65
CA ALA A 191 18.37 10.74 3.98
C ALA A 191 18.70 10.76 5.47
N ILE A 192 17.72 10.51 6.36
CA ILE A 192 17.88 10.67 7.81
C ILE A 192 18.38 9.39 8.50
N LYS A 193 18.06 8.19 7.98
CA LYS A 193 18.45 6.91 8.61
C LYS A 193 19.13 5.98 7.61
N THR A 194 20.25 5.39 8.03
CA THR A 194 21.08 4.49 7.20
C THR A 194 20.30 3.32 6.63
N ASP A 195 19.37 2.74 7.36
CA ASP A 195 18.61 1.58 6.92
C ASP A 195 17.26 1.93 6.27
N ALA A 196 16.92 3.22 6.14
CA ALA A 196 15.60 3.63 5.66
C ALA A 196 15.30 3.18 4.23
N SER A 197 16.29 3.24 3.33
CA SER A 197 16.15 2.72 1.96
C SER A 197 16.48 1.23 1.82
N LEU A 198 16.85 0.55 2.91
CA LEU A 198 17.15 -0.88 2.88
C LEU A 198 15.89 -1.68 2.56
N LEU A 199 15.99 -2.51 1.52
CA LEU A 199 14.90 -3.32 1.00
C LEU A 199 14.75 -4.58 1.85
N ARG A 200 13.50 -4.90 2.21
CA ARG A 200 13.12 -6.18 2.81
C ARG A 200 11.96 -6.77 2.03
N MET A 201 12.01 -8.09 1.85
CA MET A 201 10.93 -8.87 1.25
C MET A 201 10.32 -9.75 2.32
N LEU A 202 9.02 -10.01 2.23
CA LEU A 202 8.41 -11.04 3.07
C LEU A 202 8.98 -12.41 2.65
N ASN A 203 9.24 -13.30 3.58
CA ASN A 203 9.85 -14.61 3.31
C ASN A 203 8.92 -15.58 2.56
N GLY A 204 7.63 -15.27 2.49
CA GLY A 204 6.61 -15.99 1.73
C GLY A 204 5.37 -15.10 1.52
N SER A 205 4.21 -15.72 1.33
CA SER A 205 2.97 -15.05 0.95
C SER A 205 2.43 -14.09 2.03
N PRO A 206 1.90 -12.91 1.65
CA PRO A 206 1.29 -11.96 2.58
C PRO A 206 0.18 -12.54 3.46
N ASP A 207 -0.63 -13.47 2.93
CA ASP A 207 -1.69 -14.12 3.70
C ASP A 207 -1.15 -14.93 4.88
N LEU A 208 -0.08 -15.71 4.68
CA LEU A 208 0.49 -16.55 5.72
C LEU A 208 1.51 -15.82 6.60
N ARG A 209 2.29 -14.90 6.02
CA ARG A 209 3.48 -14.33 6.67
C ARG A 209 3.28 -12.93 7.23
N LEU A 210 2.21 -12.22 6.84
CA LEU A 210 1.86 -10.91 7.38
C LEU A 210 0.45 -10.88 7.97
N ASN A 211 -0.57 -11.13 7.14
CA ASN A 211 -1.97 -11.02 7.53
C ASN A 211 -2.38 -12.15 8.51
N GLY A 212 -1.81 -13.34 8.35
CA GLY A 212 -2.02 -14.51 9.21
C GLY A 212 -1.67 -14.25 10.68
N PRO A 213 -0.44 -13.83 11.01
CA PRO A 213 -0.06 -13.42 12.36
C PRO A 213 -0.95 -12.32 12.94
N ILE A 214 -1.28 -11.29 12.15
CA ILE A 214 -2.17 -10.21 12.58
C ILE A 214 -3.57 -10.76 12.90
N ARG A 215 -4.13 -11.61 12.03
CA ARG A 215 -5.43 -12.27 12.24
C ARG A 215 -5.40 -13.11 13.51
N LYS A 216 -4.35 -13.92 13.70
CA LYS A 216 -4.19 -14.76 14.88
C LYS A 216 -4.19 -13.91 16.15
N TYR A 217 -3.40 -12.84 16.18
CA TYR A 217 -3.36 -11.91 17.32
C TYR A 217 -4.74 -11.32 17.63
N ILE A 218 -5.44 -10.83 16.60
CA ILE A 218 -6.79 -10.27 16.74
C ILE A 218 -7.76 -11.31 17.31
N THR A 219 -7.74 -12.54 16.79
CA THR A 219 -8.64 -13.61 17.24
C THR A 219 -8.30 -14.11 18.66
N ASP A 220 -7.03 -14.24 19.01
CA ASP A 220 -6.58 -14.61 20.36
C ASP A 220 -7.02 -13.57 21.40
N LYS A 221 -7.11 -12.29 21.01
CA LYS A 221 -7.63 -11.19 21.84
C LYS A 221 -9.16 -11.07 21.85
N GLY A 222 -9.88 -11.96 21.16
CA GLY A 222 -11.35 -11.99 21.13
C GLY A 222 -11.99 -11.21 19.96
N GLY A 223 -11.19 -10.64 19.05
CA GLY A 223 -11.67 -10.00 17.84
C GLY A 223 -12.25 -11.00 16.83
N ARG A 224 -13.33 -10.62 16.16
CA ARG A 224 -14.14 -11.52 15.32
C ARG A 224 -14.11 -11.10 13.85
N PHE A 225 -13.78 -12.03 12.95
CA PHE A 225 -13.78 -11.79 11.51
C PHE A 225 -15.05 -12.33 10.85
N HIS A 226 -15.71 -11.48 10.06
CA HIS A 226 -16.93 -11.78 9.29
C HIS A 226 -16.65 -11.58 7.80
N LEU A 227 -16.09 -12.61 7.17
CA LEU A 227 -15.74 -12.57 5.74
C LEU A 227 -16.96 -12.86 4.85
N LYS A 228 -16.91 -12.39 3.60
CA LYS A 228 -18.00 -12.40 2.61
C LYS A 228 -19.22 -11.56 3.02
N TRP A 229 -19.07 -10.68 4.01
CA TRP A 229 -20.12 -9.76 4.45
C TRP A 229 -19.79 -8.35 3.96
N GLY A 230 -20.51 -7.90 2.94
CA GLY A 230 -20.38 -6.55 2.40
C GLY A 230 -21.37 -5.59 3.06
N CYS A 231 -20.89 -4.41 3.48
CA CYS A 231 -21.77 -3.33 3.90
C CYS A 231 -22.48 -2.74 2.68
N ARG A 232 -23.80 -2.63 2.76
CA ARG A 232 -24.67 -2.09 1.71
C ARG A 232 -25.08 -0.66 1.98
N GLU A 233 -25.24 -0.33 3.26
CA GLU A 233 -25.74 0.98 3.69
C GLU A 233 -25.26 1.29 5.11
N VAL A 234 -24.87 2.55 5.33
CA VAL A 234 -24.63 3.12 6.65
C VAL A 234 -25.94 3.76 7.13
N LEU A 235 -26.61 3.09 8.06
CA LEU A 235 -27.83 3.60 8.66
C LEU A 235 -27.45 4.70 9.65
N HIS A 236 -28.10 5.86 9.54
CA HIS A 236 -27.75 7.04 10.31
C HIS A 236 -29.00 7.84 10.68
N SER A 237 -28.88 8.64 11.74
CA SER A 237 -29.92 9.57 12.22
C SER A 237 -29.24 10.83 12.76
N CYS A 238 -30.02 11.83 13.12
CA CYS A 238 -29.54 12.98 13.88
C CYS A 238 -30.07 12.96 15.32
N THR A 239 -29.33 13.57 16.24
CA THR A 239 -29.84 13.93 17.57
C THR A 239 -30.83 15.10 17.46
N GLU A 240 -31.50 15.45 18.55
CA GLU A 240 -32.40 16.62 18.61
C GLU A 240 -31.71 17.93 18.23
N ASP A 241 -30.42 18.07 18.60
CA ASP A 241 -29.56 19.21 18.26
C ASP A 241 -29.06 19.19 16.79
N GLY A 242 -29.46 18.18 16.01
CA GLY A 242 -29.07 18.01 14.61
C GLY A 242 -27.72 17.35 14.39
N GLU A 243 -27.07 16.80 15.42
CA GLU A 243 -25.78 16.11 15.29
C GLU A 243 -25.97 14.72 14.65
N PRO A 244 -25.36 14.43 13.50
CA PRO A 244 -25.51 13.13 12.86
C PRO A 244 -24.70 12.04 13.58
N TYR A 245 -25.26 10.83 13.62
CA TYR A 245 -24.62 9.63 14.16
C TYR A 245 -25.07 8.37 13.40
N VAL A 246 -24.25 7.32 13.45
CA VAL A 246 -24.55 6.02 12.85
C VAL A 246 -25.36 5.17 13.82
N THR A 247 -26.48 4.62 13.36
CA THR A 247 -27.35 3.72 14.11
C THR A 247 -27.04 2.25 13.85
N GLY A 248 -26.48 1.93 12.67
CA GLY A 248 -26.09 0.57 12.31
C GLY A 248 -25.50 0.45 10.91
N LEU A 249 -24.95 -0.72 10.61
CA LEU A 249 -24.51 -1.10 9.26
C LEU A 249 -25.42 -2.17 8.69
N LEU A 250 -26.03 -1.92 7.53
CA LEU A 250 -26.75 -2.95 6.80
C LEU A 250 -25.74 -3.84 6.08
N MET A 251 -25.53 -5.04 6.61
CA MET A 251 -24.60 -6.03 6.08
C MET A 251 -25.33 -7.08 5.26
N SER A 252 -24.68 -7.59 4.21
CA SER A 252 -25.22 -8.70 3.40
C SER A 252 -24.17 -9.73 3.03
N LYS A 253 -24.60 -10.99 2.95
CA LYS A 253 -23.81 -12.12 2.48
C LYS A 253 -24.73 -13.07 1.71
N ALA A 254 -24.47 -13.28 0.41
CA ALA A 254 -25.37 -14.02 -0.47
C ALA A 254 -26.82 -13.47 -0.37
N SER A 255 -27.78 -14.28 0.05
CA SER A 255 -29.18 -13.89 0.29
C SER A 255 -29.46 -13.36 1.70
N GLU A 256 -28.52 -13.52 2.64
CA GLU A 256 -28.69 -13.09 4.03
C GLU A 256 -28.42 -11.59 4.18
N LYS A 257 -29.24 -10.94 5.01
CA LYS A 257 -29.07 -9.53 5.42
C LYS A 257 -29.20 -9.44 6.94
N LYS A 258 -28.37 -8.59 7.55
CA LYS A 258 -28.47 -8.26 8.98
C LYS A 258 -28.06 -6.81 9.20
N ILE A 259 -28.64 -6.19 10.23
CA ILE A 259 -28.18 -4.91 10.72
C ILE A 259 -27.21 -5.17 11.86
N ILE A 260 -26.04 -4.53 11.82
CA ILE A 260 -25.04 -4.59 12.87
C ILE A 260 -25.05 -3.29 13.63
N ASN A 261 -25.29 -3.37 14.94
CA ASN A 261 -25.22 -2.26 15.87
C ASN A 261 -23.92 -2.35 16.68
N ALA A 262 -23.27 -1.21 16.90
CA ALA A 262 -22.08 -1.05 17.71
C ALA A 262 -22.06 0.37 18.31
N ASP A 263 -21.26 0.57 19.36
CA ASP A 263 -21.06 1.91 19.93
C ASP A 263 -20.27 2.82 18.96
N VAL A 264 -19.35 2.24 18.17
CA VAL A 264 -18.46 2.93 17.24
C VAL A 264 -18.34 2.17 15.92
N TYR A 265 -18.24 2.92 14.81
CA TYR A 265 -18.10 2.38 13.45
C TYR A 265 -16.83 2.92 12.79
N VAL A 266 -16.07 2.05 12.14
CA VAL A 266 -14.85 2.43 11.41
C VAL A 266 -14.94 1.96 9.97
N ALA A 267 -14.84 2.88 9.02
CA ALA A 267 -14.72 2.56 7.61
C ALA A 267 -13.25 2.48 7.21
N ALA A 268 -12.72 1.26 7.22
CA ALA A 268 -11.36 0.93 6.79
C ALA A 268 -11.30 0.50 5.30
N CYS A 269 -11.93 1.26 4.41
CA CYS A 269 -12.08 0.92 2.99
C CYS A 269 -10.98 1.53 2.10
N ASP A 270 -10.87 1.07 0.86
CA ASP A 270 -10.15 1.82 -0.18
C ASP A 270 -11.02 2.97 -0.72
N VAL A 271 -10.42 3.86 -1.53
CA VAL A 271 -11.12 5.04 -2.08
C VAL A 271 -12.43 4.67 -2.82
N PRO A 272 -12.47 3.66 -3.71
CA PRO A 272 -13.73 3.23 -4.32
C PRO A 272 -14.74 2.69 -3.30
N GLY A 273 -14.27 1.93 -2.31
CA GLY A 273 -15.10 1.35 -1.25
C GLY A 273 -15.75 2.41 -0.38
N ILE A 274 -14.99 3.40 0.09
CA ILE A 274 -15.53 4.46 0.94
C ILE A 274 -16.51 5.37 0.18
N LYS A 275 -16.24 5.70 -1.10
CA LYS A 275 -17.17 6.49 -1.94
C LYS A 275 -18.54 5.81 -2.14
N ARG A 276 -18.57 4.48 -2.10
CA ARG A 276 -19.81 3.69 -2.16
C ARG A 276 -20.50 3.61 -0.80
N LEU A 277 -19.74 3.67 0.29
CA LEU A 277 -20.23 3.49 1.65
C LEU A 277 -20.82 4.79 2.24
N ILE A 278 -20.24 5.94 1.92
CA ILE A 278 -20.67 7.24 2.44
C ILE A 278 -22.11 7.57 1.96
N PRO A 279 -23.05 7.87 2.87
CA PRO A 279 -24.36 8.41 2.52
C PRO A 279 -24.25 9.69 1.70
N LYS A 280 -25.15 9.88 0.72
CA LYS A 280 -25.06 11.04 -0.21
C LYS A 280 -25.19 12.36 0.53
N GLU A 281 -26.01 12.40 1.57
CA GLU A 281 -26.33 13.54 2.40
C GLU A 281 -25.09 14.04 3.17
N TRP A 282 -24.18 13.12 3.51
CA TRP A 282 -22.95 13.46 4.23
C TRP A 282 -21.95 14.21 3.36
N ARG A 283 -22.12 14.25 2.04
CA ARG A 283 -21.27 15.08 1.16
C ARG A 283 -21.43 16.58 1.41
N ASN A 284 -22.41 17.00 2.22
CA ASN A 284 -22.49 18.38 2.70
C ASN A 284 -21.34 18.72 3.68
N PHE A 285 -20.70 17.74 4.31
CA PHE A 285 -19.46 17.96 5.04
C PHE A 285 -18.27 17.89 4.09
N GLU A 286 -17.44 18.93 4.10
CA GLU A 286 -16.29 19.07 3.19
C GLU A 286 -15.36 17.86 3.22
N ILE A 287 -15.10 17.29 4.41
CA ILE A 287 -14.25 16.09 4.56
C ILE A 287 -14.74 14.89 3.74
N PHE A 288 -16.05 14.70 3.61
CA PHE A 288 -16.62 13.60 2.82
C PHE A 288 -16.68 13.94 1.34
N ASP A 289 -16.93 15.20 0.96
CA ASP A 289 -16.87 15.60 -0.46
C ASP A 289 -15.45 15.53 -1.01
N ASN A 290 -14.44 15.88 -0.19
CA ASN A 290 -13.03 15.82 -0.54
C ASN A 290 -12.59 14.41 -0.98
N ILE A 291 -13.14 13.36 -0.36
CA ILE A 291 -12.88 11.96 -0.76
C ILE A 291 -13.24 11.73 -2.23
N TYR A 292 -14.27 12.39 -2.76
CA TYR A 292 -14.68 12.24 -4.17
C TYR A 292 -13.67 12.81 -5.15
N LYS A 293 -12.77 13.70 -4.72
CA LYS A 293 -11.64 14.23 -5.52
C LYS A 293 -10.50 13.23 -5.70
N LEU A 294 -10.38 12.25 -4.79
CA LEU A 294 -9.36 11.22 -4.85
C LEU A 294 -9.76 10.13 -5.85
N VAL A 295 -8.91 9.77 -6.81
CA VAL A 295 -9.20 8.71 -7.80
C VAL A 295 -8.10 7.67 -7.73
N GLY A 296 -8.44 6.39 -7.78
CA GLY A 296 -7.44 5.32 -7.78
C GLY A 296 -6.67 5.21 -9.09
N VAL A 297 -5.41 4.78 -9.02
CA VAL A 297 -4.58 4.44 -10.18
C VAL A 297 -4.81 2.96 -10.54
N PRO A 298 -4.99 2.64 -11.84
CA PRO A 298 -5.04 1.24 -12.27
C PRO A 298 -3.66 0.60 -12.23
N VAL A 299 -3.60 -0.61 -11.69
CA VAL A 299 -2.38 -1.43 -11.64
C VAL A 299 -2.70 -2.88 -12.00
N ILE A 300 -1.77 -3.55 -12.65
CA ILE A 300 -1.88 -4.97 -12.97
C ILE A 300 -0.64 -5.69 -12.46
N THR A 301 -0.89 -6.73 -11.67
CA THR A 301 0.15 -7.62 -11.16
C THR A 301 0.15 -8.89 -12.01
N VAL A 302 1.30 -9.25 -12.56
CA VAL A 302 1.45 -10.45 -13.38
C VAL A 302 2.49 -11.35 -12.73
N GLN A 303 2.12 -12.60 -12.49
CA GLN A 303 3.02 -13.64 -12.01
C GLN A 303 3.26 -14.65 -13.14
N LEU A 304 4.51 -14.97 -13.40
CA LEU A 304 4.95 -15.91 -14.43
C LEU A 304 5.91 -16.93 -13.80
N ARG A 305 5.51 -18.19 -13.79
CA ARG A 305 6.33 -19.30 -13.33
C ARG A 305 7.00 -19.99 -14.51
N TYR A 306 8.28 -20.27 -14.39
CA TYR A 306 9.09 -20.80 -15.48
C TYR A 306 9.63 -22.20 -15.18
N ASN A 307 10.00 -22.93 -16.23
CA ASN A 307 10.75 -24.19 -16.15
C ASN A 307 12.28 -23.98 -16.02
N GLY A 308 12.72 -22.78 -15.64
CA GLY A 308 14.12 -22.40 -15.45
C GLY A 308 14.25 -21.06 -14.73
N TRP A 309 15.47 -20.62 -14.47
CA TRP A 309 15.82 -19.40 -13.73
C TRP A 309 15.93 -18.19 -14.66
N VAL A 310 14.93 -17.32 -14.61
CA VAL A 310 14.79 -16.13 -15.48
C VAL A 310 15.75 -15.02 -15.10
N THR A 311 15.97 -14.80 -13.81
CA THR A 311 16.84 -13.71 -13.34
C THR A 311 18.31 -14.10 -13.33
N GLU A 312 18.64 -15.29 -13.83
CA GLU A 312 19.95 -15.54 -14.41
C GLU A 312 20.12 -14.54 -15.58
N LEU A 313 21.26 -13.86 -15.71
CA LEU A 313 21.39 -12.74 -16.65
C LEU A 313 21.90 -13.15 -18.04
N ARG A 314 22.77 -14.16 -18.12
CA ARG A 314 23.56 -14.42 -19.35
C ARG A 314 23.87 -15.90 -19.60
N ASP A 315 24.05 -16.71 -18.57
CA ASP A 315 24.42 -18.12 -18.66
C ASP A 315 23.19 -19.01 -18.87
N ILE A 316 22.93 -19.32 -20.14
CA ILE A 316 21.81 -20.14 -20.60
C ILE A 316 21.81 -21.56 -19.98
N GLU A 317 22.98 -22.15 -19.72
CA GLU A 317 23.03 -23.49 -19.13
C GLU A 317 22.63 -23.44 -17.65
N LYS A 318 23.08 -22.41 -16.93
CA LYS A 318 22.66 -22.16 -15.54
C LYS A 318 21.19 -21.78 -15.43
N SER A 319 20.64 -21.05 -16.41
CA SER A 319 19.22 -20.70 -16.41
C SER A 319 18.32 -21.93 -16.57
N ARG A 320 18.80 -23.02 -17.18
CA ARG A 320 17.98 -24.22 -17.44
C ARG A 320 18.06 -25.30 -16.37
N GLN A 321 19.13 -25.34 -15.59
CA GLN A 321 19.25 -26.35 -14.53
C GLN A 321 18.31 -26.03 -13.36
N LEU A 322 17.78 -27.07 -12.70
CA LEU A 322 16.84 -26.94 -11.57
C LEU A 322 17.39 -27.54 -10.26
N GLN A 323 18.68 -27.87 -10.23
CA GLN A 323 19.35 -28.46 -9.06
C GLN A 323 19.71 -27.39 -8.02
N GLN A 324 19.98 -26.17 -8.47
CA GLN A 324 20.33 -25.04 -7.63
C GLN A 324 19.53 -23.81 -8.06
N ALA A 325 18.99 -23.06 -7.09
CA ALA A 325 18.39 -21.77 -7.35
C ALA A 325 19.47 -20.76 -7.74
N VAL A 326 19.31 -20.07 -8.88
CA VAL A 326 20.24 -19.05 -9.36
C VAL A 326 19.47 -17.84 -9.87
N GLY A 327 20.06 -16.65 -9.73
CA GLY A 327 19.46 -15.40 -10.17
C GLY A 327 19.59 -14.31 -9.14
N MET A 328 18.70 -13.33 -9.21
CA MET A 328 18.78 -12.10 -8.42
C MET A 328 17.84 -12.17 -7.20
N ASP A 329 18.43 -12.02 -6.01
CA ASP A 329 17.70 -11.95 -4.73
C ASP A 329 17.53 -10.49 -4.27
N ASN A 330 16.80 -9.68 -5.04
CA ASN A 330 16.44 -8.33 -4.66
C ASN A 330 15.17 -7.84 -5.38
N LEU A 331 14.63 -6.69 -4.95
CA LEU A 331 13.69 -5.93 -5.78
C LEU A 331 14.45 -5.34 -6.97
N LEU A 332 13.87 -5.50 -8.16
CA LEU A 332 14.44 -5.04 -9.41
C LEU A 332 13.56 -3.94 -10.00
N TYR A 333 14.22 -3.02 -10.69
CA TYR A 333 13.58 -1.93 -11.43
C TYR A 333 13.93 -2.03 -12.91
N THR A 334 13.13 -1.42 -13.78
CA THR A 334 13.52 -1.22 -15.18
C THR A 334 12.89 0.03 -15.76
N ALA A 335 13.60 0.66 -16.69
CA ALA A 335 13.10 1.76 -17.52
C ALA A 335 12.83 1.30 -18.98
N ASP A 336 13.06 0.02 -19.26
CA ASP A 336 13.06 -0.55 -20.62
C ASP A 336 11.89 -1.54 -20.84
N ALA A 337 10.92 -1.57 -19.92
CA ALA A 337 9.69 -2.33 -20.00
C ALA A 337 8.49 -1.51 -19.46
N ASP A 338 7.29 -1.99 -19.74
CA ASP A 338 6.02 -1.42 -19.29
C ASP A 338 5.69 -1.78 -17.82
N PHE A 339 6.43 -2.71 -17.22
CA PHE A 339 6.45 -2.92 -15.77
C PHE A 339 7.64 -2.18 -15.16
N SER A 340 7.43 -1.58 -14.00
CA SER A 340 8.44 -0.71 -13.37
C SER A 340 9.29 -1.45 -12.36
N CYS A 341 8.64 -2.17 -11.45
CA CYS A 341 9.27 -2.98 -10.42
C CYS A 341 8.84 -4.44 -10.52
N PHE A 342 9.77 -5.32 -10.18
CA PHE A 342 9.56 -6.76 -10.25
C PHE A 342 10.53 -7.52 -9.36
N ALA A 343 10.23 -8.78 -9.08
CA ALA A 343 11.09 -9.66 -8.30
C ALA A 343 10.91 -11.12 -8.72
N ASP A 344 11.95 -11.92 -8.55
CA ASP A 344 11.85 -13.37 -8.60
C ASP A 344 11.48 -13.89 -7.21
N LEU A 345 10.21 -14.19 -6.98
CA LEU A 345 9.69 -14.60 -5.67
C LEU A 345 10.27 -15.94 -5.22
N ALA A 346 10.70 -16.81 -6.14
CA ALA A 346 11.34 -18.07 -5.77
C ALA A 346 12.70 -17.86 -5.08
N LEU A 347 13.35 -16.72 -5.30
CA LEU A 347 14.60 -16.32 -4.65
C LEU A 347 14.35 -15.33 -3.51
N THR A 348 13.51 -14.32 -3.77
CA THR A 348 13.29 -13.20 -2.86
C THR A 348 12.36 -13.50 -1.70
N SER A 349 11.47 -14.48 -1.86
CA SER A 349 10.41 -14.85 -0.92
C SER A 349 10.23 -16.39 -0.90
N PRO A 350 11.28 -17.16 -0.60
CA PRO A 350 11.34 -18.57 -0.99
C PRO A 350 10.36 -19.49 -0.26
N GLU A 351 9.93 -19.17 0.95
CA GLU A 351 9.21 -20.11 1.83
C GLU A 351 7.93 -20.70 1.21
N ASP A 352 7.16 -19.86 0.51
CA ASP A 352 5.90 -20.27 -0.12
C ASP A 352 5.99 -20.27 -1.67
N TYR A 353 7.08 -19.75 -2.24
CA TYR A 353 7.22 -19.51 -3.68
C TYR A 353 8.31 -20.35 -4.37
N TYR A 354 9.35 -20.78 -3.64
CA TYR A 354 10.32 -21.75 -4.15
C TYR A 354 9.69 -23.14 -4.19
N LYS A 355 9.80 -23.82 -5.34
CA LYS A 355 9.30 -25.18 -5.51
C LYS A 355 10.42 -26.05 -6.10
N PRO A 356 10.85 -27.13 -5.42
CA PRO A 356 11.86 -28.03 -5.96
C PRO A 356 11.44 -28.59 -7.33
N GLY A 357 12.34 -28.56 -8.31
CA GLY A 357 12.05 -29.00 -9.67
C GLY A 357 11.27 -28.00 -10.52
N GLU A 358 11.09 -26.78 -10.04
CA GLU A 358 10.59 -25.64 -10.81
C GLU A 358 11.59 -24.49 -10.80
N GLY A 359 11.46 -23.57 -11.75
CA GLY A 359 12.34 -22.40 -11.87
C GLY A 359 11.77 -21.16 -11.19
N SER A 360 12.09 -20.00 -11.77
CA SER A 360 11.67 -18.68 -11.27
C SER A 360 10.15 -18.55 -11.17
N LEU A 361 9.72 -17.78 -10.15
CA LEU A 361 8.38 -17.17 -10.12
C LEU A 361 8.56 -15.67 -10.21
N LEU A 362 8.51 -15.13 -11.42
CA LEU A 362 8.63 -13.70 -11.63
C LEU A 362 7.31 -13.01 -11.34
N GLN A 363 7.32 -12.02 -10.45
CA GLN A 363 6.19 -11.13 -10.23
C GLN A 363 6.54 -9.73 -10.72
N VAL A 364 5.78 -9.21 -11.68
CA VAL A 364 5.97 -7.88 -12.27
C VAL A 364 4.76 -6.99 -12.01
N VAL A 365 4.99 -5.69 -11.89
CA VAL A 365 3.94 -4.69 -11.68
C VAL A 365 3.86 -3.76 -12.90
N LEU A 366 2.78 -3.88 -13.70
CA LEU A 366 2.53 -3.06 -14.89
C LEU A 366 1.98 -1.68 -14.48
N THR A 367 2.76 -0.64 -14.79
CA THR A 367 2.48 0.76 -14.45
C THR A 367 3.05 1.67 -15.54
N PRO A 368 2.22 2.48 -16.23
CA PRO A 368 0.78 2.66 -16.03
C PRO A 368 -0.04 1.42 -16.42
N GLY A 369 -1.05 1.06 -15.62
CA GLY A 369 -1.91 -0.09 -15.87
C GLY A 369 -3.00 0.14 -16.93
N ASP A 370 -3.35 1.41 -17.21
CA ASP A 370 -4.45 1.79 -18.12
C ASP A 370 -4.39 1.09 -19.49
N PRO A 371 -3.24 1.04 -20.21
CA PRO A 371 -3.17 0.44 -21.55
C PRO A 371 -3.46 -1.07 -21.56
N TYR A 372 -3.25 -1.74 -20.43
CA TYR A 372 -3.38 -3.19 -20.28
C TYR A 372 -4.73 -3.62 -19.70
N MET A 373 -5.46 -2.72 -19.04
CA MET A 373 -6.78 -3.03 -18.46
C MET A 373 -7.78 -3.68 -19.44
N PRO A 374 -7.94 -3.20 -20.70
CA PRO A 374 -8.90 -3.78 -21.64
C PRO A 374 -8.42 -5.10 -22.28
N LEU A 375 -7.14 -5.47 -22.16
CA LEU A 375 -6.58 -6.63 -22.86
C LEU A 375 -6.96 -7.96 -22.18
N PRO A 376 -7.16 -9.07 -22.94
CA PRO A 376 -7.27 -10.41 -22.36
C PRO A 376 -6.01 -10.81 -21.58
N ASN A 377 -6.16 -11.65 -20.55
CA ASN A 377 -5.04 -12.03 -19.68
C ASN A 377 -3.92 -12.72 -20.45
N GLU A 378 -4.24 -13.54 -21.44
CA GLU A 378 -3.28 -14.25 -22.29
C GLU A 378 -2.42 -13.28 -23.11
N GLU A 379 -3.01 -12.16 -23.57
CA GLU A 379 -2.27 -11.13 -24.31
C GLU A 379 -1.32 -10.35 -23.38
N ILE A 380 -1.76 -10.06 -22.16
CA ILE A 380 -0.92 -9.43 -21.13
C ILE A 380 0.27 -10.33 -20.82
N VAL A 381 0.04 -11.61 -20.54
CA VAL A 381 1.09 -12.61 -20.28
C VAL A 381 2.07 -12.70 -21.44
N ARG A 382 1.59 -12.73 -22.69
CA ARG A 382 2.45 -12.77 -23.88
C ARG A 382 3.34 -11.52 -23.99
N LYS A 383 2.78 -10.33 -23.78
CA LYS A 383 3.52 -9.05 -23.83
C LYS A 383 4.56 -8.96 -22.71
N VAL A 384 4.20 -9.35 -21.49
CA VAL A 384 5.12 -9.37 -20.34
C VAL A 384 6.24 -10.38 -20.58
N LYS A 385 5.93 -11.61 -21.02
CA LYS A 385 6.94 -12.63 -21.33
C LYS A 385 7.99 -12.12 -22.32
N GLN A 386 7.56 -11.44 -23.39
CA GLN A 386 8.49 -10.87 -24.37
C GLN A 386 9.41 -9.82 -23.73
N GLN A 387 8.86 -8.91 -22.94
CA GLN A 387 9.65 -7.88 -22.26
C GLN A 387 10.63 -8.48 -21.24
N VAL A 388 10.25 -9.57 -20.56
CA VAL A 388 11.15 -10.32 -19.68
C VAL A 388 12.33 -10.89 -20.47
N ILE A 389 12.11 -11.48 -21.65
CA ILE A 389 13.20 -11.99 -22.51
C ILE A 389 14.11 -10.84 -22.99
N ASP A 390 13.53 -9.69 -23.34
CA ASP A 390 14.29 -8.50 -23.74
C ASP A 390 15.22 -7.99 -22.61
N LEU A 391 14.80 -8.12 -21.36
CA LEU A 391 15.60 -7.77 -20.17
C LEU A 391 16.60 -8.86 -19.78
N PHE A 392 16.23 -10.14 -19.92
CA PHE A 392 17.00 -11.31 -19.50
C PHE A 392 17.22 -12.26 -20.69
N PRO A 393 18.27 -12.04 -21.50
CA PRO A 393 18.52 -12.85 -22.70
C PRO A 393 18.67 -14.35 -22.42
N SER A 394 19.18 -14.74 -21.25
CA SER A 394 19.32 -16.16 -20.89
C SER A 394 18.00 -16.86 -20.53
N ALA A 395 16.90 -16.10 -20.40
CA ALA A 395 15.56 -16.66 -20.32
C ALA A 395 15.03 -17.12 -21.70
N GLU A 396 15.78 -16.89 -22.78
CA GLU A 396 15.42 -17.37 -24.11
C GLU A 396 15.28 -18.91 -24.14
N GLY A 397 14.13 -19.35 -24.64
CA GLY A 397 13.76 -20.77 -24.68
C GLY A 397 13.12 -21.29 -23.38
N LEU A 398 13.03 -20.51 -22.30
CA LEU A 398 12.25 -20.89 -21.13
C LEU A 398 10.74 -20.81 -21.40
N GLU A 399 10.02 -21.76 -20.84
CA GLU A 399 8.56 -21.86 -20.95
C GLU A 399 7.90 -21.37 -19.67
N VAL A 400 6.77 -20.66 -19.84
CA VAL A 400 5.92 -20.27 -18.72
C VAL A 400 5.02 -21.46 -18.42
N THR A 401 5.21 -22.10 -17.27
CA THR A 401 4.47 -23.29 -16.83
C THR A 401 3.18 -22.93 -16.10
N TRP A 402 3.11 -21.73 -15.53
CA TRP A 402 1.91 -21.18 -14.88
C TRP A 402 1.95 -19.66 -14.92
N SER A 403 0.77 -19.02 -14.98
CA SER A 403 0.66 -17.57 -14.91
C SER A 403 -0.60 -17.12 -14.17
N SER A 404 -0.54 -15.91 -13.63
CA SER A 404 -1.68 -15.22 -13.03
C SER A 404 -1.64 -13.74 -13.41
N VAL A 405 -2.82 -13.14 -13.57
CA VAL A 405 -2.99 -11.71 -13.86
C VAL A 405 -4.06 -11.16 -12.94
N VAL A 406 -3.68 -10.25 -12.06
CA VAL A 406 -4.58 -9.54 -11.14
C VAL A 406 -4.72 -8.10 -11.58
N LYS A 407 -5.94 -7.68 -11.92
CA LYS A 407 -6.25 -6.31 -12.35
C LYS A 407 -6.95 -5.54 -11.25
N LEU A 408 -6.38 -4.42 -10.83
CA LEU A 408 -6.99 -3.48 -9.89
C LEU A 408 -7.24 -2.15 -10.60
N GLY A 409 -8.49 -1.90 -11.03
CA GLY A 409 -8.86 -0.68 -11.77
C GLY A 409 -8.69 0.62 -10.97
N GLN A 410 -8.73 0.53 -9.65
CA GLN A 410 -8.46 1.65 -8.74
C GLN A 410 -7.77 1.08 -7.48
N SER A 411 -6.44 1.16 -7.44
CA SER A 411 -5.61 0.68 -6.34
C SER A 411 -5.32 1.80 -5.35
N LEU A 412 -4.10 2.34 -5.34
CA LEU A 412 -3.71 3.52 -4.56
C LEU A 412 -4.38 4.77 -5.13
N TYR A 413 -4.70 5.76 -4.30
CA TYR A 413 -5.13 7.04 -4.84
C TYR A 413 -3.98 7.66 -5.65
N ARG A 414 -4.34 8.33 -6.73
CA ARG A 414 -3.40 9.00 -7.63
C ARG A 414 -2.79 10.17 -6.90
N GLU A 415 -1.50 10.11 -6.57
CA GLU A 415 -0.81 11.16 -5.83
C GLU A 415 -0.38 12.34 -6.72
N ALA A 416 -1.33 12.87 -7.49
CA ALA A 416 -1.10 13.98 -8.41
C ALA A 416 -0.93 15.32 -7.68
N PRO A 417 -0.31 16.31 -8.34
CA PRO A 417 -0.14 17.63 -7.76
C PRO A 417 -1.46 18.23 -7.25
N GLY A 418 -1.43 18.74 -6.01
CA GLY A 418 -2.55 19.43 -5.38
C GLY A 418 -3.63 18.52 -4.77
N LEU A 419 -3.38 17.20 -4.64
CA LEU A 419 -4.37 16.28 -4.06
C LEU A 419 -4.22 16.04 -2.55
N ASP A 420 -3.09 16.36 -1.93
CA ASP A 420 -2.90 16.13 -0.49
C ASP A 420 -3.92 16.86 0.42
N PRO A 421 -4.42 18.07 0.08
CA PRO A 421 -5.49 18.72 0.83
C PRO A 421 -6.81 17.96 0.89
N PHE A 422 -7.09 17.08 -0.08
CA PHE A 422 -8.35 16.32 -0.14
C PHE A 422 -8.34 15.03 0.69
N ARG A 423 -7.22 14.69 1.31
CA ARG A 423 -7.09 13.50 2.16
C ARG A 423 -7.79 13.77 3.49
N PRO A 424 -8.84 13.01 3.85
CA PRO A 424 -9.60 13.26 5.07
C PRO A 424 -8.81 12.86 6.31
N ASP A 425 -9.08 13.52 7.44
CA ASP A 425 -8.67 13.04 8.76
C ASP A 425 -9.37 11.70 9.10
N GLN A 426 -8.80 10.92 10.01
CA GLN A 426 -9.42 9.71 10.56
C GLN A 426 -10.64 10.06 11.44
N ARG A 427 -10.63 11.23 12.09
CA ARG A 427 -11.79 11.76 12.82
C ARG A 427 -12.76 12.42 11.85
N THR A 428 -14.04 12.08 11.96
CA THR A 428 -15.10 12.65 11.11
C THR A 428 -16.04 13.55 11.94
N PRO A 429 -16.86 14.40 11.29
CA PRO A 429 -17.90 15.17 11.97
C PRO A 429 -19.06 14.31 12.49
N ILE A 430 -19.09 13.01 12.17
CA ILE A 430 -20.08 12.06 12.67
C ILE A 430 -19.54 11.42 13.95
N SER A 431 -20.19 11.69 15.07
CA SER A 431 -19.65 11.48 16.42
C SER A 431 -19.11 10.07 16.72
N ASN A 432 -19.73 9.03 16.12
CA ASN A 432 -19.37 7.63 16.31
C ASN A 432 -18.88 6.93 15.03
N PHE A 433 -18.47 7.67 14.00
CA PHE A 433 -17.96 7.11 12.74
C PHE A 433 -16.58 7.67 12.39
N PHE A 434 -15.65 6.76 12.11
CA PHE A 434 -14.23 7.07 11.88
C PHE A 434 -13.75 6.49 10.55
N LEU A 435 -12.71 7.10 9.98
CA LEU A 435 -12.05 6.62 8.76
C LEU A 435 -10.69 6.01 9.09
N ALA A 436 -10.33 4.96 8.36
CA ALA A 436 -8.97 4.42 8.35
C ALA A 436 -8.62 3.97 6.93
N GLY A 437 -7.35 4.04 6.57
CA GLY A 437 -6.89 3.69 5.23
C GLY A 437 -5.73 4.58 4.82
N SER A 438 -4.84 4.06 3.98
CA SER A 438 -3.66 4.77 3.53
C SER A 438 -3.96 6.11 2.82
N TYR A 439 -5.15 6.25 2.23
CA TYR A 439 -5.61 7.50 1.61
C TYR A 439 -5.93 8.63 2.62
N THR A 440 -6.18 8.33 3.89
CA THR A 440 -6.46 9.35 4.92
C THR A 440 -5.18 10.13 5.26
N LYS A 441 -5.32 11.26 5.96
CA LYS A 441 -4.24 12.22 6.22
C LYS A 441 -3.10 11.61 7.07
N GLN A 442 -1.91 11.50 6.47
CA GLN A 442 -0.63 11.10 7.08
C GLN A 442 0.51 11.26 6.04
N ASP A 443 1.77 11.34 6.47
CA ASP A 443 2.89 11.73 5.57
C ASP A 443 3.52 10.58 4.74
N TYR A 444 3.27 9.30 5.06
CA TYR A 444 3.87 8.13 4.40
C TYR A 444 3.19 7.71 3.10
N ILE A 445 2.61 8.66 2.34
CA ILE A 445 1.93 8.42 1.04
C ILE A 445 0.87 7.29 1.10
N ASP A 446 0.27 6.90 -0.02
CA ASP A 446 -0.60 5.72 -0.07
C ASP A 446 0.21 4.40 0.04
N SER A 447 0.69 4.06 1.23
CA SER A 447 1.56 2.89 1.48
C SER A 447 1.06 1.95 2.58
N MET A 448 1.74 0.81 2.76
CA MET A 448 1.48 -0.11 3.89
C MET A 448 1.76 0.55 5.26
N GLU A 449 2.79 1.40 5.32
CA GLU A 449 3.10 2.19 6.52
C GLU A 449 1.98 3.21 6.78
N GLY A 450 1.52 3.92 5.75
CA GLY A 450 0.39 4.85 5.84
C GLY A 450 -0.93 4.16 6.24
N ALA A 451 -1.21 2.97 5.71
CA ALA A 451 -2.36 2.15 6.12
C ALA A 451 -2.27 1.72 7.59
N THR A 452 -1.07 1.39 8.08
CA THR A 452 -0.86 0.99 9.47
C THR A 452 -0.98 2.18 10.41
N LEU A 453 -0.37 3.31 10.06
CA LEU A 453 -0.43 4.56 10.84
C LEU A 453 -1.86 5.11 10.90
N SER A 454 -2.57 5.17 9.77
CA SER A 454 -3.97 5.62 9.76
C SER A 454 -4.85 4.77 10.67
N GLY A 455 -4.63 3.45 10.71
CA GLY A 455 -5.37 2.58 11.62
C GLY A 455 -5.09 2.88 13.10
N ARG A 456 -3.85 3.21 13.45
CA ARG A 456 -3.43 3.60 14.80
C ARG A 456 -4.01 4.97 15.18
N GLN A 457 -4.00 5.94 14.28
CA GLN A 457 -4.61 7.26 14.48
C GLN A 457 -6.12 7.14 14.72
N ALA A 458 -6.81 6.33 13.91
CA ALA A 458 -8.23 6.07 14.10
C ALA A 458 -8.53 5.47 15.49
N ALA A 459 -7.74 4.48 15.93
CA ALA A 459 -7.89 3.92 17.27
C ALA A 459 -7.65 4.95 18.38
N ALA A 460 -6.62 5.79 18.25
CA ALA A 460 -6.34 6.85 19.21
C ALA A 460 -7.52 7.83 19.34
N TYR A 461 -8.07 8.30 18.22
CA TYR A 461 -9.23 9.19 18.25
C TYR A 461 -10.47 8.54 18.87
N ILE A 462 -10.69 7.26 18.62
CA ILE A 462 -11.82 6.52 19.24
C ILE A 462 -11.68 6.54 20.76
N CYS A 463 -10.50 6.23 21.28
CA CYS A 463 -10.24 6.18 22.72
C CYS A 463 -10.30 7.58 23.38
N GLU A 464 -9.81 8.62 22.69
CA GLU A 464 -9.95 10.02 23.14
C GLU A 464 -11.41 10.51 23.13
N SER A 465 -12.27 9.92 22.31
CA SER A 465 -13.68 10.32 22.18
C SER A 465 -14.60 9.66 23.22
N GLY A 466 -14.03 8.97 24.22
CA GLY A 466 -14.80 8.22 25.23
C GLY A 466 -15.89 9.02 25.94
N HIS A 467 -15.60 10.27 26.33
CA HIS A 467 -16.62 11.15 26.96
C HIS A 467 -17.78 11.47 26.00
N LEU A 468 -17.45 11.89 24.77
CA LEU A 468 -18.44 12.23 23.74
C LEU A 468 -19.32 11.04 23.36
N LEU A 469 -18.73 9.84 23.27
CA LEU A 469 -19.45 8.60 23.00
C LEU A 469 -20.36 8.21 24.18
N GLY A 470 -19.90 8.42 25.42
CA GLY A 470 -20.71 8.23 26.63
C GLY A 470 -21.91 9.17 26.68
N ASP A 471 -21.73 10.44 26.34
CA ASP A 471 -22.81 11.43 26.27
C ASP A 471 -23.82 11.08 25.19
N LEU A 472 -23.36 10.68 24.00
CA LEU A 472 -24.22 10.23 22.91
C LEU A 472 -25.08 9.04 23.36
N LYS A 473 -24.45 8.03 23.97
CA LYS A 473 -25.16 6.83 24.46
C LYS A 473 -26.22 7.19 25.50
N SER A 474 -25.90 8.08 26.43
CA SER A 474 -26.84 8.55 27.45
C SER A 474 -28.04 9.29 26.85
N ARG A 475 -27.80 10.17 25.86
CA ARG A 475 -28.86 10.87 25.11
C ARG A 475 -29.78 9.89 24.37
N LEU A 476 -29.20 8.88 23.70
CA LEU A 476 -29.96 7.86 22.96
C LEU A 476 -30.79 6.95 23.88
N GLN A 477 -30.26 6.59 25.05
CA GLN A 477 -31.02 5.82 26.04
C GLN A 477 -32.22 6.62 26.56
N HIS A 478 -32.05 7.93 26.80
CA HIS A 478 -33.16 8.77 27.25
C HIS A 478 -34.30 8.85 26.20
N LEU A 479 -33.96 8.98 24.92
CA LEU A 479 -34.91 8.97 23.81
C LEU A 479 -35.72 7.66 23.72
N ASN A 480 -35.05 6.51 23.90
CA ASN A 480 -35.75 5.22 23.90
C ASN A 480 -36.70 5.07 25.09
N THR A 481 -36.34 5.60 26.28
CA THR A 481 -37.22 5.59 27.45
C THR A 481 -38.40 6.57 27.36
N GLN A 482 -38.29 7.66 26.59
CA GLN A 482 -39.40 8.61 26.40
C GLN A 482 -40.41 8.17 25.33
N ASN A 483 -40.01 7.28 24.41
CA ASN A 483 -40.91 6.71 23.40
C ASN A 483 -41.68 5.47 23.90
N GLU A 484 -41.45 5.02 25.13
CA GLU A 484 -42.34 4.11 25.85
C GLU A 484 -43.34 4.93 26.69
N VAL A 485 -44.59 5.10 26.23
CA VAL A 485 -45.70 5.75 26.97
C VAL A 485 -46.87 4.73 27.03
N PRO A 486 -47.71 4.72 28.10
CA PRO A 486 -47.81 3.67 29.11
C PRO A 486 -48.97 2.71 28.81
N GLU A 487 -49.02 1.60 29.56
CA GLU A 487 -50.16 0.66 29.56
C GLU A 487 -51.51 1.40 29.61
N VAL A 488 -52.34 1.10 28.60
CA VAL A 488 -53.73 1.54 28.52
C VAL A 488 -54.46 1.08 29.79
N GLN A 489 -54.89 2.03 30.61
CA GLN A 489 -55.87 1.80 31.66
C GLN A 489 -57.11 1.14 31.05
N THR A 490 -57.34 -0.14 31.37
CA THR A 490 -58.62 -0.80 31.16
C THR A 490 -59.67 -0.11 32.01
N LEU A 491 -60.54 0.64 31.34
CA LEU A 491 -61.78 1.18 31.87
C LEU A 491 -62.66 0.04 32.39
N SER A 492 -62.99 0.08 33.68
CA SER A 492 -64.11 -0.68 34.25
C SER A 492 -65.41 -0.11 33.70
N VAL A 493 -66.28 -0.97 33.15
CA VAL A 493 -67.70 -0.62 32.94
C VAL A 493 -68.56 -1.81 33.39
N ALA A 494 -69.34 -1.50 34.44
CA ALA A 494 -70.60 -2.09 34.92
C ALA A 494 -70.67 -3.58 35.23
#